data_AF-A0AAU7W6G7-F1
#
_entry.id   AF-A0AAU7W6G7-F1
#
_cell.length_a   1.000
_cell.length_b   1.000
_cell.length_c   1.000
_cell.angle_alpha   90.00
_cell.angle_beta   90.00
_cell.angle_gamma   90.00
#
_symmetry.space_group_name_H-M   'P 1'
#
loop_
_entity.id
_entity.type
_entity.pdbx_description
1 polymer ?
#
loop_
_entity_poly.entity_id
_entity_poly.type
_entity_poly.pdbx_seq_one_letter_code
_entity_poly.pdbx_strand_id
1 'polypeptide(L)'
;MTDYRAVFDADIAFVNGGGLQTEGFRLDLPGHGLSEREIGELLVRHLGLAMVGTVTLTNLEIVEEAHKGSRGVSADARSGEGEAARRIEFVDLSHPIRAGLVTYPGLPAPTITPHLTREASREKYAPGTEFAMDVITMIGNTGTYLDSPYHRYADGGDLASLRLETLVGLPAEVFHLTDATGRGIPAEVFYDRDLAGAAVLLHTGWSSRFGTPAYADGAPFLTEAGARHLVAAGAVLVGIDSLNIDDVESGGQRPAHSILLEAGVHVVEHLTALDRLPPRGARFTAVPPRVEDFGTFPVRAFAEVPAAAG
;
A
#
# COMPACT_ATOMS: atom_id res chain seq x y z
N MET A 1 30.40 -16.30 -9.05
CA MET A 1 30.69 -16.71 -7.67
C MET A 1 30.41 -18.19 -7.60
N THR A 2 31.08 -18.95 -6.75
CA THR A 2 30.80 -20.37 -6.61
C THR A 2 29.45 -20.53 -5.93
N ASP A 3 28.48 -21.11 -6.64
CA ASP A 3 27.13 -21.31 -6.15
C ASP A 3 27.08 -22.68 -5.44
N TYR A 4 26.79 -22.67 -4.14
CA TYR A 4 26.70 -23.89 -3.34
C TYR A 4 25.27 -24.40 -3.30
N ARG A 5 25.07 -25.72 -3.38
CA ARG A 5 23.75 -26.36 -3.21
C ARG A 5 23.80 -27.42 -2.14
N ALA A 6 22.78 -27.45 -1.31
CA ALA A 6 22.46 -28.61 -0.49
C ALA A 6 21.64 -29.59 -1.34
N VAL A 7 22.10 -30.83 -1.44
CA VAL A 7 21.34 -31.97 -1.96
C VAL A 7 21.00 -32.85 -0.77
N PHE A 8 19.72 -33.14 -0.55
CA PHE A 8 19.28 -33.92 0.61
C PHE A 8 17.90 -34.52 0.38
N ASP A 9 17.57 -35.50 1.21
CA ASP A 9 16.20 -35.90 1.48
C ASP A 9 15.71 -35.16 2.73
N ALA A 10 14.42 -34.88 2.80
CA ALA A 10 13.83 -34.22 3.96
C ALA A 10 12.54 -34.91 4.39
N ASP A 11 12.35 -35.04 5.69
CA ASP A 11 11.08 -35.36 6.32
C ASP A 11 10.65 -34.16 7.17
N ILE A 12 9.51 -33.58 6.80
CA ILE A 12 8.93 -32.42 7.46
C ILE A 12 7.62 -32.84 8.10
N ALA A 13 7.55 -32.83 9.43
CA ALA A 13 6.30 -33.07 10.15
C ALA A 13 5.67 -31.74 10.56
N PHE A 14 4.35 -31.61 10.39
CA PHE A 14 3.62 -30.41 10.79
C PHE A 14 3.03 -30.57 12.19
N VAL A 15 3.00 -29.49 12.96
CA VAL A 15 2.46 -29.50 14.34
C VAL A 15 0.96 -29.79 14.40
N ASN A 16 0.24 -29.59 13.29
CA ASN A 16 -1.19 -29.88 13.14
C ASN A 16 -1.46 -31.27 12.53
N GLY A 17 -0.43 -32.10 12.37
CA GLY A 17 -0.52 -33.43 11.77
C GLY A 17 -0.30 -33.44 10.25
N GLY A 18 0.09 -34.59 9.74
CA GLY A 18 0.57 -34.75 8.36
C GLY A 18 2.07 -34.43 8.22
N GLY A 19 2.61 -34.66 7.02
CA GLY A 19 4.01 -34.41 6.73
C GLY A 19 4.30 -34.30 5.24
N LEU A 20 5.48 -33.78 4.92
CA LEU A 20 6.00 -33.65 3.57
C LEU A 20 7.35 -34.36 3.51
N GLN A 21 7.50 -35.27 2.54
CA GLN A 21 8.77 -35.95 2.27
C GLN A 21 9.30 -35.53 0.90
N THR A 22 10.61 -35.31 0.81
CA THR A 22 11.30 -35.02 -0.44
C THR A 22 12.51 -35.94 -0.60
N GLU A 23 12.78 -36.36 -1.83
CA GLU A 23 13.94 -37.19 -2.19
C GLU A 23 14.83 -36.44 -3.20
N GLY A 24 16.14 -36.40 -2.95
CA GLY A 24 17.14 -35.74 -3.79
C GLY A 24 16.87 -34.25 -4.03
N PHE A 25 16.24 -33.58 -3.05
CA PHE A 25 15.88 -32.18 -3.11
C PHE A 25 17.13 -31.31 -3.19
N ARG A 26 17.07 -30.27 -4.01
CA ARG A 26 18.20 -29.35 -4.22
C ARG A 26 17.81 -27.95 -3.78
N LEU A 27 18.57 -27.39 -2.86
CA LEU A 27 18.36 -26.06 -2.31
C LEU A 27 19.61 -25.21 -2.51
N ASP A 28 19.45 -24.06 -3.15
CA ASP A 28 20.55 -23.10 -3.32
C ASP A 28 20.94 -22.52 -1.95
N LEU A 29 22.24 -22.47 -1.67
CA LEU A 29 22.79 -21.97 -0.43
C LEU A 29 23.52 -20.64 -0.63
N PRO A 30 23.38 -19.68 0.31
CA PRO A 30 24.16 -18.44 0.27
C PRO A 30 25.66 -18.64 0.58
N GLY A 31 26.07 -19.84 1.02
CA GLY A 31 27.47 -20.19 1.28
C GLY A 31 27.64 -21.63 1.77
N HIS A 32 28.88 -22.13 1.82
CA HIS A 32 29.18 -23.53 2.17
C HIS A 32 29.17 -23.85 3.69
N GLY A 33 29.08 -22.83 4.55
CA GLY A 33 29.27 -22.97 6.00
C GLY A 33 27.99 -23.13 6.82
N LEU A 34 26.86 -23.44 6.19
CA LEU A 34 25.56 -23.56 6.87
C LEU A 34 25.45 -24.91 7.60
N SER A 35 24.94 -24.86 8.81
CA SER A 35 24.54 -26.04 9.57
C SER A 35 23.27 -26.68 8.99
N GLU A 36 23.07 -27.96 9.28
CA GLU A 36 21.86 -28.70 8.87
C GLU A 36 20.56 -27.99 9.30
N ARG A 37 20.56 -27.41 10.51
CA ARG A 37 19.44 -26.60 11.02
C ARG A 37 19.16 -25.40 10.13
N GLU A 38 20.19 -24.65 9.73
CA GLU A 38 20.04 -23.45 8.89
C GLU A 38 19.58 -23.80 7.47
N ILE A 39 20.00 -24.96 6.95
CA ILE A 39 19.54 -25.50 5.66
C ILE A 39 18.07 -25.92 5.77
N GLY A 40 17.67 -26.55 6.88
CA GLY A 40 16.25 -26.86 7.16
C GLY A 40 15.37 -25.61 7.24
N GLU A 41 15.86 -24.54 7.86
CA GLU A 41 15.17 -23.24 7.91
C GLU A 41 15.07 -22.56 6.53
N LEU A 42 16.11 -22.67 5.70
CA LEU A 42 16.07 -22.19 4.32
C LEU A 42 15.06 -23.00 3.49
N LEU A 43 14.98 -24.31 3.67
CA LEU A 43 14.02 -25.17 2.98
C LEU A 43 12.57 -24.76 3.29
N VAL A 44 12.25 -24.58 4.59
CA VAL A 44 10.91 -24.17 5.03
C VAL A 44 10.52 -22.82 4.42
N ARG A 45 11.45 -21.85 4.41
CA ARG A 45 11.23 -20.54 3.77
C ARG A 45 11.08 -20.65 2.26
N HIS A 46 11.93 -21.43 1.60
CA HIS A 46 11.93 -21.61 0.15
C HIS A 46 10.62 -22.23 -0.35
N LEU A 47 10.07 -23.17 0.41
CA LEU A 47 8.80 -23.83 0.09
C LEU A 47 7.56 -23.07 0.62
N GLY A 48 7.75 -22.01 1.40
CA GLY A 48 6.65 -21.23 1.99
C GLY A 48 5.78 -22.03 2.95
N LEU A 49 6.37 -22.98 3.68
CA LEU A 49 5.65 -23.89 4.57
C LEU A 49 5.35 -23.22 5.92
N ALA A 50 4.11 -23.37 6.40
CA ALA A 50 3.69 -22.94 7.73
C ALA A 50 3.50 -24.15 8.66
N MET A 51 3.48 -23.91 9.97
CA MET A 51 3.16 -24.93 10.99
C MET A 51 4.12 -26.14 11.01
N VAL A 52 5.38 -25.94 10.60
CA VAL A 52 6.41 -26.98 10.62
C VAL A 52 6.84 -27.25 12.07
N GLY A 53 6.76 -28.52 12.49
CA GLY A 53 7.19 -28.97 13.81
C GLY A 53 8.62 -29.48 13.82
N THR A 54 8.95 -30.39 12.91
CA THR A 54 10.31 -30.93 12.77
C THR A 54 10.71 -30.98 11.31
N VAL A 55 11.97 -30.65 11.04
CA VAL A 55 12.63 -30.88 9.76
C VAL A 55 13.81 -31.78 10.04
N THR A 56 13.81 -32.97 9.44
CA THR A 56 14.96 -33.88 9.49
C THR A 56 15.54 -33.95 8.10
N LEU A 57 16.81 -33.60 7.95
CA LEU A 57 17.52 -33.76 6.69
C LEU A 57 18.31 -35.07 6.74
N THR A 58 18.26 -35.84 5.66
CA THR A 58 19.08 -37.05 5.51
C THR A 58 19.79 -37.01 4.18
N ASN A 59 20.92 -37.70 4.08
CA ASN A 59 21.74 -37.72 2.87
C ASN A 59 22.16 -36.30 2.41
N LEU A 60 22.36 -35.39 3.38
CA LEU A 60 22.75 -34.01 3.11
C LEU A 60 24.20 -33.93 2.61
N GLU A 61 24.36 -33.43 1.39
CA GLU A 61 25.64 -33.12 0.77
C GLU A 61 25.62 -31.68 0.23
N ILE A 62 26.71 -30.93 0.45
CA ILE A 62 26.90 -29.62 -0.17
C ILE A 62 27.76 -29.78 -1.40
N VAL A 63 27.19 -29.53 -2.58
CA VAL A 63 27.86 -29.63 -3.88
C VAL A 63 28.13 -28.25 -4.45
N GLU A 64 29.25 -28.12 -5.16
CA GLU A 64 29.65 -26.93 -5.90
C GLU A 64 29.33 -27.16 -7.38
N GLU A 65 28.18 -26.66 -7.83
CA GLU A 65 27.66 -26.85 -9.19
C GLU A 65 27.13 -25.52 -9.72
N ALA A 66 27.23 -25.22 -11.02
CA ALA A 66 26.62 -24.01 -11.60
C ALA A 66 25.14 -24.27 -11.98
N HIS A 67 24.20 -23.42 -11.56
CA HIS A 67 22.76 -23.72 -11.72
C HIS A 67 21.82 -22.55 -12.06
N LYS A 68 20.66 -22.91 -12.64
CA LYS A 68 19.58 -22.02 -13.10
C LYS A 68 18.57 -21.72 -11.96
N GLY A 69 18.97 -20.88 -11.00
CA GLY A 69 18.12 -20.09 -10.08
C GLY A 69 16.94 -20.76 -9.34
N SER A 70 17.04 -20.84 -8.02
CA SER A 70 15.90 -20.97 -7.10
C SER A 70 15.10 -19.66 -6.99
N ARG A 71 13.81 -19.76 -6.60
CA ARG A 71 12.94 -18.61 -6.29
C ARG A 71 13.53 -17.78 -5.12
N GLY A 72 14.40 -16.84 -5.44
CA GLY A 72 14.48 -15.51 -4.82
C GLY A 72 14.72 -15.40 -3.32
N VAL A 73 15.31 -16.40 -2.65
CA VAL A 73 15.83 -16.21 -1.29
C VAL A 73 17.33 -15.98 -1.37
N SER A 74 17.73 -14.78 -1.77
CA SER A 74 19.12 -14.31 -1.63
C SER A 74 19.23 -13.57 -0.31
N ALA A 75 20.15 -14.02 0.55
CA ALA A 75 20.69 -13.18 1.61
C ALA A 75 21.44 -12.01 0.95
N ASP A 76 20.81 -10.84 0.96
CA ASP A 76 21.31 -9.51 0.58
C ASP A 76 22.08 -9.29 -0.74
N ALA A 77 21.44 -8.49 -1.60
CA ALA A 77 22.02 -7.44 -2.46
C ALA A 77 23.35 -7.70 -3.21
N ARG A 78 23.26 -7.86 -4.54
CA ARG A 78 23.92 -7.01 -5.57
C ARG A 78 23.94 -7.68 -6.96
N SER A 79 23.34 -7.02 -7.95
CA SER A 79 23.72 -6.96 -9.39
C SER A 79 22.50 -6.43 -10.17
N GLY A 80 22.58 -5.44 -11.06
CA GLY A 80 23.70 -5.04 -11.90
C GLY A 80 23.53 -5.61 -13.30
N GLU A 81 22.66 -4.95 -14.09
CA GLU A 81 22.54 -4.96 -15.55
C GLU A 81 21.83 -6.14 -16.24
N GLY A 82 20.61 -5.84 -16.74
CA GLY A 82 19.91 -6.67 -17.71
C GLY A 82 18.39 -6.71 -17.62
N GLU A 83 17.70 -5.88 -16.82
CA GLU A 83 16.25 -5.76 -16.93
C GLU A 83 15.94 -5.07 -18.26
N ALA A 84 15.50 -5.84 -19.25
CA ALA A 84 14.60 -5.31 -20.27
C ALA A 84 13.52 -4.55 -19.47
N ALA A 85 13.56 -3.22 -19.52
CA ALA A 85 12.85 -2.35 -18.58
C ALA A 85 11.45 -2.92 -18.37
N ARG A 86 11.22 -3.53 -17.19
CA ARG A 86 9.91 -4.08 -16.86
C ARG A 86 8.97 -2.91 -17.02
N ARG A 87 8.11 -2.98 -18.03
CA ARG A 87 7.24 -1.87 -18.36
C ARG A 87 6.39 -1.63 -17.12
N ILE A 88 6.51 -0.45 -16.52
CA ILE A 88 5.71 -0.08 -15.36
C ILE A 88 4.43 0.53 -15.90
N GLU A 89 3.29 0.00 -15.46
CA GLU A 89 2.00 0.65 -15.63
C GLU A 89 1.75 1.55 -14.41
N PHE A 90 1.33 2.78 -14.66
CA PHE A 90 0.85 3.68 -13.62
C PHE A 90 -0.67 3.60 -13.55
N VAL A 91 -1.19 3.15 -12.41
CA VAL A 91 -2.62 3.17 -12.10
C VAL A 91 -2.92 4.41 -11.29
N ASP A 92 -3.76 5.26 -11.84
CA ASP A 92 -4.27 6.45 -11.16
C ASP A 92 -5.38 6.07 -10.18
N LEU A 93 -5.19 6.43 -8.91
CA LEU A 93 -6.05 6.04 -7.79
C LEU A 93 -6.82 7.22 -7.22
N SER A 94 -6.90 8.34 -7.95
CA SER A 94 -7.50 9.58 -7.48
C SER A 94 -8.74 10.00 -8.25
N HIS A 95 -9.76 10.50 -7.55
CA HIS A 95 -10.93 11.11 -8.19
C HIS A 95 -10.59 12.49 -8.80
N PRO A 96 -11.07 12.81 -10.01
CA PRO A 96 -10.89 14.14 -10.61
C PRO A 96 -11.56 15.25 -9.80
N ILE A 97 -10.81 16.32 -9.51
CA ILE A 97 -11.34 17.53 -8.86
C ILE A 97 -11.91 18.46 -9.92
N ARG A 98 -13.16 18.89 -9.71
CA ARG A 98 -13.87 19.85 -10.57
C ARG A 98 -14.71 20.80 -9.72
N ALA A 99 -15.07 21.95 -10.28
CA ALA A 99 -16.02 22.84 -9.65
C ALA A 99 -17.33 22.10 -9.32
N GLY A 100 -17.83 22.29 -8.10
CA GLY A 100 -19.03 21.62 -7.62
C GLY A 100 -18.86 20.13 -7.31
N LEU A 101 -17.62 19.61 -7.25
CA LEU A 101 -17.38 18.25 -6.77
C LEU A 101 -17.86 18.12 -5.32
N VAL A 102 -18.72 17.13 -5.07
CA VAL A 102 -19.16 16.74 -3.72
C VAL A 102 -18.37 15.49 -3.32
N THR A 103 -17.38 15.66 -2.45
CA THR A 103 -16.62 14.54 -1.86
C THR A 103 -17.47 13.78 -0.85
N TYR A 104 -18.03 14.53 0.10
CA TYR A 104 -18.84 14.05 1.20
C TYR A 104 -19.98 15.06 1.43
N PRO A 105 -21.25 14.61 1.60
CA PRO A 105 -22.35 15.51 1.92
C PRO A 105 -22.06 16.37 3.15
N GLY A 106 -22.21 17.69 3.00
CA GLY A 106 -21.97 18.67 4.07
C GLY A 106 -20.64 19.40 3.98
N LEU A 107 -19.67 18.91 3.18
CA LEU A 107 -18.43 19.67 2.94
C LEU A 107 -18.61 20.73 1.83
N PRO A 108 -17.91 21.88 1.93
CA PRO A 108 -17.89 22.87 0.87
C PRO A 108 -17.33 22.29 -0.43
N ALA A 109 -18.11 22.38 -1.52
CA ALA A 109 -17.63 21.98 -2.84
C ALA A 109 -16.58 22.97 -3.37
N PRO A 110 -15.60 22.51 -4.16
CA PRO A 110 -14.63 23.39 -4.80
C PRO A 110 -15.31 24.40 -5.71
N THR A 111 -14.84 25.64 -5.66
CA THR A 111 -15.15 26.67 -6.67
C THR A 111 -13.89 26.96 -7.47
N ILE A 112 -14.04 27.09 -8.79
CA ILE A 112 -12.95 27.41 -9.70
C ILE A 112 -13.38 28.64 -10.50
N THR A 113 -12.62 29.72 -10.41
CA THR A 113 -12.94 30.99 -11.04
C THR A 113 -11.70 31.54 -11.77
N PRO A 114 -11.89 32.20 -12.93
CA PRO A 114 -10.75 32.74 -13.67
C PRO A 114 -10.19 33.97 -12.94
N HIS A 115 -8.88 33.97 -12.70
CA HIS A 115 -8.12 35.19 -12.41
C HIS A 115 -7.77 35.94 -13.70
N LEU A 116 -7.47 35.19 -14.77
CA LEU A 116 -7.22 35.70 -16.11
C LEU A 116 -7.77 34.72 -17.14
N THR A 117 -8.75 35.14 -17.94
CA THR A 117 -9.25 34.34 -19.07
C THR A 117 -8.29 34.42 -20.26
N ARG A 118 -8.37 33.44 -21.17
CA ARG A 118 -7.57 33.44 -22.41
C ARG A 118 -7.81 34.69 -23.23
N GLU A 119 -9.08 35.10 -23.37
CA GLU A 119 -9.47 36.29 -24.11
C GLU A 119 -8.90 37.56 -23.48
N ALA A 120 -9.03 37.72 -22.16
CA ALA A 120 -8.50 38.88 -21.45
C ALA A 120 -6.96 38.90 -21.45
N SER A 121 -6.30 37.74 -21.57
CA SER A 121 -4.85 37.68 -21.66
C SER A 121 -4.31 38.33 -22.94
N ARG A 122 -5.09 38.35 -24.03
CA ARG A 122 -4.68 38.97 -25.33
C ARG A 122 -4.38 40.45 -25.22
N GLU A 123 -5.02 41.15 -24.29
CA GLU A 123 -4.76 42.58 -24.02
C GLU A 123 -3.44 42.81 -23.29
N LYS A 124 -2.89 41.77 -22.65
CA LYS A 124 -1.66 41.82 -21.84
C LYS A 124 -0.43 41.28 -22.57
N TYR A 125 -0.61 40.40 -23.55
CA TYR A 125 0.48 39.68 -24.21
C TYR A 125 0.53 39.94 -25.72
N ALA A 126 1.67 39.63 -26.34
CA ALA A 126 1.87 39.81 -27.77
C ALA A 126 0.92 38.93 -28.61
N PRO A 127 0.60 39.33 -29.86
CA PRO A 127 -0.22 38.52 -30.76
C PRO A 127 0.28 37.07 -30.86
N GLY A 128 -0.63 36.11 -30.71
CA GLY A 128 -0.31 34.67 -30.71
C GLY A 128 0.11 34.11 -29.34
N THR A 129 0.09 34.91 -28.26
CA THR A 129 0.39 34.46 -26.90
C THR A 129 -0.83 34.64 -25.99
N GLU A 130 -1.35 33.54 -25.43
CA GLU A 130 -2.55 33.54 -24.58
C GLU A 130 -2.35 32.63 -23.36
N PHE A 131 -2.92 33.02 -22.22
CA PHE A 131 -2.86 32.27 -20.96
C PHE A 131 -4.22 32.20 -20.29
N ALA A 132 -4.48 31.11 -19.58
CA ALA A 132 -5.56 31.01 -18.60
C ALA A 132 -4.93 30.83 -17.21
N MET A 133 -5.38 31.61 -16.24
CA MET A 133 -4.96 31.48 -14.84
C MET A 133 -6.22 31.44 -13.99
N ASP A 134 -6.41 30.34 -13.28
CA ASP A 134 -7.61 30.11 -12.46
C ASP A 134 -7.24 30.09 -10.97
N VAL A 135 -8.23 30.42 -10.14
CA VAL A 135 -8.18 30.32 -8.69
C VAL A 135 -9.13 29.22 -8.27
N ILE A 136 -8.67 28.34 -7.39
CA ILE A 136 -9.50 27.32 -6.75
C ILE A 136 -9.66 27.65 -5.26
N THR A 137 -10.90 27.66 -4.78
CA THR A 137 -11.21 27.70 -3.34
C THR A 137 -11.87 26.39 -2.97
N MET A 138 -11.25 25.61 -2.08
CA MET A 138 -11.72 24.29 -1.66
C MET A 138 -11.26 23.97 -0.22
N ILE A 139 -11.97 23.05 0.44
CA ILE A 139 -11.51 22.45 1.70
C ILE A 139 -10.45 21.38 1.42
N GLY A 140 -9.54 21.14 2.38
CA GLY A 140 -8.50 20.12 2.26
C GLY A 140 -9.01 18.69 1.98
N ASN A 141 -10.17 18.35 2.57
CA ASN A 141 -10.86 17.08 2.38
C ASN A 141 -11.65 17.02 1.05
N THR A 142 -11.01 17.35 -0.07
CA THR A 142 -11.61 17.35 -1.41
C THR A 142 -11.10 16.17 -2.26
N GLY A 143 -12.01 15.39 -2.85
CA GLY A 143 -11.61 14.25 -3.69
C GLY A 143 -10.81 13.21 -2.91
N THR A 144 -9.74 12.70 -3.52
CA THR A 144 -8.78 11.83 -2.87
C THR A 144 -7.71 12.67 -2.18
N TYR A 145 -7.59 12.54 -0.86
CA TYR A 145 -6.70 13.37 -0.04
C TYR A 145 -5.92 12.55 0.97
N LEU A 146 -4.87 13.16 1.52
CA LEU A 146 -4.09 12.61 2.60
C LEU A 146 -4.30 13.43 3.88
N ASP A 147 -4.38 12.74 5.01
CA ASP A 147 -4.39 13.31 6.34
C ASP A 147 -3.02 13.13 7.02
N SER A 148 -2.48 14.25 7.50
CA SER A 148 -1.29 14.31 8.36
C SER A 148 -1.69 14.24 9.84
N PRO A 149 -0.74 13.98 10.76
CA PRO A 149 -1.01 14.04 12.20
C PRO A 149 -1.69 15.35 12.66
N TYR A 150 -1.34 16.48 12.05
CA TYR A 150 -1.94 17.78 12.33
C TYR A 150 -3.47 17.82 12.11
N HIS A 151 -4.02 16.96 11.25
CA HIS A 151 -5.46 16.85 11.06
C HIS A 151 -6.20 16.53 12.37
N ARG A 152 -5.58 15.73 13.25
CA ARG A 152 -6.19 15.25 14.50
C ARG A 152 -5.59 15.89 15.75
N TYR A 153 -4.30 16.21 15.72
CA TYR A 153 -3.51 16.65 16.85
C TYR A 153 -2.87 18.01 16.56
N ALA A 154 -3.18 19.04 17.35
CA ALA A 154 -2.74 20.41 17.08
C ALA A 154 -1.20 20.59 17.12
N ASP A 155 -0.50 19.70 17.80
CA ASP A 155 0.96 19.59 17.88
C ASP A 155 1.55 18.53 16.95
N GLY A 156 0.71 17.85 16.17
CA GLY A 156 1.11 16.91 15.14
C GLY A 156 1.77 17.60 13.95
N GLY A 157 2.60 16.85 13.22
CA GLY A 157 3.22 17.34 11.99
C GLY A 157 2.19 17.67 10.91
N ASP A 158 2.31 18.85 10.31
CA ASP A 158 1.49 19.31 9.18
C ASP A 158 1.99 18.72 7.84
N LEU A 159 1.30 19.06 6.74
CA LEU A 159 1.69 18.63 5.40
C LEU A 159 3.11 19.06 5.00
N ALA A 160 3.64 20.17 5.54
CA ALA A 160 4.98 20.65 5.23
C ALA A 160 6.10 19.85 5.93
N SER A 161 5.75 19.15 7.01
CA SER A 161 6.66 18.34 7.83
C SER A 161 6.77 16.88 7.40
N LEU A 162 5.89 16.41 6.51
CA LEU A 162 5.85 15.00 6.13
C LEU A 162 7.13 14.54 5.41
N ARG A 163 7.62 13.37 5.79
CA ARG A 163 8.81 12.75 5.19
C ARG A 163 8.44 11.95 3.95
N LEU A 164 9.12 12.18 2.82
CA LEU A 164 8.79 11.53 1.55
C LEU A 164 8.96 10.01 1.59
N GLU A 165 9.83 9.48 2.44
CA GLU A 165 10.04 8.03 2.63
C GLU A 165 8.80 7.33 3.19
N THR A 166 7.85 8.09 3.74
CA THR A 166 6.55 7.60 4.23
C THR A 166 5.42 7.81 3.23
N LEU A 167 5.71 8.29 2.02
CA LEU A 167 4.70 8.71 1.02
C LEU A 167 4.99 8.23 -0.41
N VAL A 168 6.24 7.89 -0.74
CA VAL A 168 6.68 7.62 -2.11
C VAL A 168 7.15 6.18 -2.26
N GLY A 169 6.63 5.48 -3.27
CA GLY A 169 7.11 4.16 -3.67
C GLY A 169 6.96 3.07 -2.59
N LEU A 170 6.01 3.24 -1.68
CA LEU A 170 5.77 2.32 -0.58
C LEU A 170 5.35 0.94 -1.12
N PRO A 171 5.82 -0.19 -0.55
CA PRO A 171 5.24 -1.49 -0.84
C PRO A 171 3.73 -1.43 -0.60
N ALA A 172 2.94 -1.71 -1.63
CA ALA A 172 1.48 -1.68 -1.51
C ALA A 172 0.97 -3.07 -1.14
N GLU A 173 0.29 -3.17 -0.01
CA GLU A 173 -0.42 -4.35 0.45
C GLU A 173 -1.92 -4.12 0.28
N VAL A 174 -2.47 -4.68 -0.79
CA VAL A 174 -3.87 -4.47 -1.17
C VAL A 174 -4.73 -5.62 -0.62
N PHE A 175 -5.74 -5.24 0.15
CA PHE A 175 -6.76 -6.14 0.68
C PHE A 175 -8.05 -5.90 -0.10
N HIS A 176 -8.41 -6.85 -0.98
CA HIS A 176 -9.69 -6.82 -1.69
C HIS A 176 -10.77 -7.44 -0.81
N LEU A 177 -11.70 -6.60 -0.36
CA LEU A 177 -12.72 -6.86 0.67
C LEU A 177 -14.14 -6.64 0.10
N THR A 178 -14.31 -6.75 -1.22
CA THR A 178 -15.58 -6.49 -1.90
C THR A 178 -16.68 -7.50 -1.57
N ASP A 179 -16.29 -8.66 -1.04
CA ASP A 179 -17.17 -9.75 -0.59
C ASP A 179 -17.35 -9.78 0.94
N ALA A 180 -16.79 -8.80 1.66
CA ALA A 180 -16.97 -8.69 3.10
C ALA A 180 -18.45 -8.44 3.46
N THR A 181 -18.95 -9.19 4.46
CA THR A 181 -20.35 -9.13 4.89
C THR A 181 -20.62 -8.06 5.95
N GLY A 182 -19.58 -7.62 6.65
CA GLY A 182 -19.63 -6.55 7.64
C GLY A 182 -18.98 -5.26 7.12
N ARG A 183 -19.45 -4.11 7.61
CA ARG A 183 -18.85 -2.81 7.30
C ARG A 183 -17.51 -2.57 8.00
N GLY A 184 -17.40 -3.02 9.25
CA GLY A 184 -16.18 -2.84 10.03
C GLY A 184 -15.14 -3.87 9.63
N ILE A 185 -13.98 -3.40 9.17
CA ILE A 185 -12.81 -4.20 8.82
C ILE A 185 -12.03 -4.51 10.11
N PRO A 186 -12.02 -5.77 10.58
CA PRO A 186 -11.43 -6.13 11.86
C PRO A 186 -9.93 -6.48 11.71
N ALA A 187 -9.25 -6.70 12.84
CA ALA A 187 -7.81 -6.96 12.86
C ALA A 187 -7.42 -8.27 12.14
N GLU A 188 -8.30 -9.28 12.19
CA GLU A 188 -8.09 -10.61 11.63
C GLU A 188 -7.85 -10.60 10.12
N VAL A 189 -8.32 -9.57 9.42
CA VAL A 189 -8.10 -9.37 7.98
C VAL A 189 -6.62 -9.26 7.64
N PHE A 190 -5.78 -8.83 8.58
CA PHE A 190 -4.39 -8.44 8.34
C PHE A 190 -3.36 -9.50 8.77
N TYR A 191 -3.80 -10.59 9.41
CA TYR A 191 -2.90 -11.54 10.08
C TYR A 191 -2.04 -12.39 9.13
N ASP A 192 -2.35 -12.41 7.82
CA ASP A 192 -1.66 -13.23 6.83
C ASP A 192 -0.43 -12.55 6.19
N ARG A 193 -0.07 -11.33 6.61
CA ARG A 193 0.96 -10.52 5.94
C ARG A 193 1.88 -9.81 6.93
N ASP A 194 3.14 -9.63 6.51
CA ASP A 194 4.01 -8.62 7.07
C ASP A 194 3.66 -7.26 6.44
N LEU A 195 3.42 -6.26 7.28
CA LEU A 195 2.97 -4.91 6.90
C LEU A 195 4.01 -3.83 7.24
N ALA A 196 5.18 -4.23 7.73
CA ALA A 196 6.22 -3.29 8.14
C ALA A 196 6.67 -2.41 6.97
N GLY A 197 6.54 -1.08 7.13
CA GLY A 197 6.91 -0.10 6.11
C GLY A 197 5.96 -0.04 4.92
N ALA A 198 4.83 -0.75 4.94
CA ALA A 198 3.91 -0.83 3.81
C ALA A 198 2.85 0.28 3.81
N ALA A 199 2.32 0.56 2.61
CA ALA A 199 1.03 1.18 2.42
C ALA A 199 -0.04 0.10 2.37
N VAL A 200 -0.95 0.10 3.35
CA VAL A 200 -2.06 -0.86 3.42
C VAL A 200 -3.27 -0.25 2.73
N LEU A 201 -3.71 -0.84 1.62
CA LEU A 201 -4.81 -0.31 0.81
C LEU A 201 -6.05 -1.22 0.94
N LEU A 202 -7.12 -0.64 1.46
CA LEU A 202 -8.38 -1.32 1.74
C LEU A 202 -9.33 -1.11 0.55
N HIS A 203 -9.45 -2.12 -0.31
CA HIS A 203 -10.34 -2.12 -1.45
C HIS A 203 -11.70 -2.70 -1.08
N THR A 204 -12.68 -1.84 -0.86
CA THR A 204 -14.03 -2.22 -0.44
C THR A 204 -15.04 -2.17 -1.58
N GLY A 205 -14.67 -1.59 -2.73
CA GLY A 205 -15.54 -1.37 -3.88
C GLY A 205 -16.46 -0.16 -3.71
N TRP A 206 -16.33 0.58 -2.61
CA TRP A 206 -17.21 1.69 -2.26
C TRP A 206 -17.03 2.91 -3.16
N SER A 207 -15.86 3.04 -3.79
CA SER A 207 -15.56 4.12 -4.75
C SER A 207 -16.50 4.14 -5.95
N SER A 208 -17.18 3.03 -6.28
CA SER A 208 -18.25 2.97 -7.29
C SER A 208 -19.44 3.89 -6.99
N ARG A 209 -19.63 4.30 -5.73
CA ARG A 209 -20.72 5.19 -5.29
C ARG A 209 -20.29 6.66 -5.17
N PHE A 210 -19.01 6.96 -5.34
CA PHE A 210 -18.45 8.30 -5.15
C PHE A 210 -19.20 9.37 -5.95
N GLY A 211 -19.43 10.53 -5.33
CA GLY A 211 -20.18 11.64 -5.93
C GLY A 211 -21.70 11.42 -6.01
N THR A 212 -22.24 10.34 -5.41
CA THR A 212 -23.67 10.10 -5.27
C THR A 212 -24.09 10.14 -3.79
N PRO A 213 -25.38 10.38 -3.48
CA PRO A 213 -25.86 10.33 -2.09
C PRO A 213 -25.62 8.99 -1.39
N ALA A 214 -25.62 7.88 -2.13
CA ALA A 214 -25.38 6.53 -1.60
C ALA A 214 -23.95 6.30 -1.09
N TYR A 215 -23.02 7.22 -1.38
CA TYR A 215 -21.66 7.15 -0.86
C TYR A 215 -21.60 7.37 0.66
N ALA A 216 -22.57 8.09 1.22
CA ALA A 216 -22.58 8.51 2.61
C ALA A 216 -23.33 7.56 3.56
N ASP A 217 -23.87 6.45 3.05
CA ASP A 217 -24.77 5.56 3.78
C ASP A 217 -24.27 4.11 3.76
N GLY A 218 -23.92 3.56 4.92
CA GLY A 218 -23.47 2.17 5.02
C GLY A 218 -22.00 1.95 4.66
N ALA A 219 -21.17 3.00 4.68
CA ALA A 219 -19.79 2.95 4.23
C ALA A 219 -18.92 1.99 5.08
N PRO A 220 -18.14 1.09 4.46
CA PRO A 220 -17.12 0.29 5.14
C PRO A 220 -16.07 1.17 5.81
N PHE A 221 -15.51 0.72 6.93
CA PHE A 221 -14.54 1.47 7.72
C PHE A 221 -13.56 0.54 8.43
N LEU A 222 -12.43 1.06 8.88
CA LEU A 222 -11.46 0.34 9.70
C LEU A 222 -11.87 0.37 11.17
N THR A 223 -11.99 -0.80 11.79
CA THR A 223 -12.32 -0.86 13.22
C THR A 223 -11.16 -0.38 14.09
N GLU A 224 -11.44 -0.01 15.35
CA GLU A 224 -10.41 0.31 16.33
C GLU A 224 -9.37 -0.82 16.47
N ALA A 225 -9.81 -2.07 16.54
CA ALA A 225 -8.92 -3.22 16.61
C ALA A 225 -8.04 -3.35 15.35
N GLY A 226 -8.61 -3.12 14.17
CA GLY A 226 -7.87 -3.07 12.91
C GLY A 226 -6.79 -1.98 12.91
N ALA A 227 -7.15 -0.75 13.30
CA ALA A 227 -6.20 0.36 13.38
C ALA A 227 -5.04 0.08 14.35
N ARG A 228 -5.32 -0.45 15.55
CA ARG A 228 -4.28 -0.85 16.51
C ARG A 228 -3.36 -1.92 15.94
N HIS A 229 -3.91 -2.89 15.22
CA HIS A 229 -3.12 -3.94 14.59
C HIS A 229 -2.20 -3.39 13.49
N LEU A 230 -2.70 -2.51 12.61
CA LEU A 230 -1.89 -1.91 11.54
C LEU A 230 -0.72 -1.10 12.08
N VAL A 231 -0.93 -0.33 13.15
CA VAL A 231 0.15 0.37 13.87
C VAL A 231 1.16 -0.62 14.43
N ALA A 232 0.69 -1.65 15.14
CA ALA A 232 1.58 -2.66 15.74
C ALA A 232 2.37 -3.47 14.68
N ALA A 233 1.79 -3.68 13.50
CA ALA A 233 2.41 -4.36 12.37
C ALA A 233 3.39 -3.45 11.59
N GLY A 234 3.51 -2.16 11.95
CA GLY A 234 4.47 -1.23 11.37
C GLY A 234 4.07 -0.66 10.02
N ALA A 235 2.77 -0.66 9.67
CA ALA A 235 2.29 0.06 8.49
C ALA A 235 2.60 1.56 8.62
N VAL A 236 2.96 2.21 7.51
CA VAL A 236 3.31 3.65 7.50
C VAL A 236 2.26 4.52 6.84
N LEU A 237 1.36 3.90 6.06
CA LEU A 237 0.22 4.56 5.43
C LEU A 237 -0.94 3.59 5.34
N VAL A 238 -2.16 4.07 5.58
CA VAL A 238 -3.40 3.33 5.37
C VAL A 238 -4.29 4.09 4.40
N GLY A 239 -4.64 3.42 3.29
CA GLY A 239 -5.53 3.95 2.26
C GLY A 239 -6.87 3.21 2.23
N ILE A 240 -7.97 3.90 1.98
CA ILE A 240 -9.29 3.30 1.82
C ILE A 240 -10.07 3.95 0.66
N ASP A 241 -10.84 3.15 -0.07
CA ASP A 241 -11.72 3.63 -1.16
C ASP A 241 -13.15 4.02 -0.70
N SER A 242 -13.31 4.16 0.61
CA SER A 242 -14.57 4.44 1.30
C SER A 242 -14.70 5.91 1.70
N LEU A 243 -15.86 6.24 2.27
CA LEU A 243 -16.23 7.58 2.72
C LEU A 243 -15.29 8.15 3.78
N ASN A 244 -14.83 7.30 4.69
CA ASN A 244 -13.97 7.66 5.79
C ASN A 244 -13.31 6.38 6.32
N ILE A 245 -12.12 6.48 6.90
CA ILE A 245 -11.43 5.37 7.54
C ILE A 245 -12.16 4.95 8.83
N ASP A 246 -12.95 5.84 9.43
CA ASP A 246 -13.77 5.57 10.61
C ASP A 246 -15.26 5.40 10.30
N ASP A 247 -15.98 4.79 11.25
CA ASP A 247 -17.43 4.79 11.23
C ASP A 247 -17.98 6.19 11.50
N VAL A 248 -18.71 6.74 10.51
CA VAL A 248 -19.36 8.03 10.62
C VAL A 248 -20.73 7.99 11.29
N GLU A 249 -21.32 6.81 11.47
CA GLU A 249 -22.71 6.62 11.91
C GLU A 249 -22.84 6.30 13.41
N SER A 250 -21.87 5.60 14.02
CA SER A 250 -22.00 5.06 15.39
C SER A 250 -21.40 5.92 16.53
N GLY A 251 -21.59 7.25 16.50
CA GLY A 251 -21.35 8.08 17.70
C GLY A 251 -20.01 8.85 17.77
N GLY A 252 -19.42 9.17 16.62
CA GLY A 252 -18.46 10.28 16.49
C GLY A 252 -17.04 10.06 17.03
N GLN A 253 -16.69 8.87 17.55
CA GLN A 253 -15.43 8.65 18.28
C GLN A 253 -14.16 8.63 17.41
N ARG A 254 -14.29 8.36 16.11
CA ARG A 254 -13.18 8.33 15.12
C ARG A 254 -11.87 7.68 15.64
N PRO A 255 -11.92 6.43 16.15
CA PRO A 255 -10.76 5.77 16.73
C PRO A 255 -9.63 5.49 15.71
N ALA A 256 -9.94 5.14 14.46
CA ALA A 256 -8.92 4.84 13.45
C ALA A 256 -8.07 6.06 13.13
N HIS A 257 -8.68 7.23 12.88
CA HIS A 257 -7.93 8.49 12.74
C HIS A 257 -7.02 8.73 13.94
N SER A 258 -7.58 8.62 15.16
CA SER A 258 -6.82 8.92 16.37
C SER A 258 -5.60 7.99 16.50
N ILE A 259 -5.82 6.68 16.39
CA ILE A 259 -4.76 5.68 16.55
C ILE A 259 -3.68 5.78 15.46
N LEU A 260 -4.09 5.91 14.19
CA LEU A 260 -3.16 5.95 13.07
C LEU A 260 -2.32 7.23 13.11
N LEU A 261 -2.97 8.39 13.25
CA LEU A 261 -2.29 9.68 13.20
C LEU A 261 -1.42 9.94 14.44
N GLU A 262 -1.79 9.44 15.62
CA GLU A 262 -0.96 9.49 16.82
C GLU A 262 0.34 8.70 16.63
N ALA A 263 0.28 7.57 15.92
CA ALA A 263 1.43 6.76 15.58
C ALA A 263 2.23 7.29 14.38
N GLY A 264 1.80 8.40 13.76
CA GLY A 264 2.42 8.97 12.56
C GLY A 264 2.16 8.18 11.28
N VAL A 265 1.13 7.33 11.27
CA VAL A 265 0.66 6.58 10.10
C VAL A 265 -0.32 7.45 9.32
N HIS A 266 0.02 7.78 8.07
CA HIS A 266 -0.82 8.67 7.25
C HIS A 266 -2.09 7.96 6.78
N VAL A 267 -3.16 8.72 6.61
CA VAL A 267 -4.44 8.21 6.09
C VAL A 267 -4.68 8.77 4.70
N VAL A 268 -5.08 7.93 3.74
CA VAL A 268 -5.53 8.37 2.41
C VAL A 268 -6.96 7.90 2.18
N GLU A 269 -7.89 8.83 2.06
CA GLU A 269 -9.31 8.53 1.92
C GLU A 269 -9.79 8.75 0.49
N HIS A 270 -10.93 8.15 0.14
CA HIS A 270 -11.55 8.24 -1.18
C HIS A 270 -10.62 7.80 -2.33
N LEU A 271 -9.82 6.75 -2.12
CA LEU A 271 -9.12 6.10 -3.22
C LEU A 271 -10.12 5.56 -4.25
N THR A 272 -9.67 5.37 -5.49
CA THR A 272 -10.43 4.69 -6.53
C THR A 272 -9.55 3.72 -7.31
N ALA A 273 -10.15 2.92 -8.20
CA ALA A 273 -9.45 2.00 -9.09
C ALA A 273 -8.54 0.96 -8.38
N LEU A 274 -8.78 0.67 -7.09
CA LEU A 274 -8.02 -0.33 -6.35
C LEU A 274 -8.25 -1.76 -6.87
N ASP A 275 -9.33 -2.00 -7.62
CA ASP A 275 -9.60 -3.24 -8.35
C ASP A 275 -8.55 -3.54 -9.44
N ARG A 276 -7.82 -2.52 -9.90
CA ARG A 276 -6.75 -2.67 -10.89
C ARG A 276 -5.39 -3.03 -10.29
N LEU A 277 -5.28 -3.03 -8.97
CA LEU A 277 -4.02 -3.37 -8.30
C LEU A 277 -3.99 -4.86 -7.94
N PRO A 278 -2.84 -5.54 -8.10
CA PRO A 278 -2.68 -6.87 -7.54
C PRO A 278 -2.66 -6.80 -6.00
N PRO A 279 -2.96 -7.90 -5.28
CA PRO A 279 -2.87 -7.95 -3.82
C PRO A 279 -1.50 -7.54 -3.27
N ARG A 280 -0.43 -7.78 -4.04
CA ARG A 280 0.97 -7.51 -3.69
C ARG A 280 1.80 -7.14 -4.92
N GLY A 281 2.93 -6.47 -4.67
CA GLY A 281 3.96 -6.21 -5.68
C GLY A 281 3.82 -4.87 -6.42
N ALA A 282 2.78 -4.10 -6.13
CA ALA A 282 2.67 -2.71 -6.56
C ALA A 282 3.46 -1.78 -5.61
N ARG A 283 3.81 -0.59 -6.10
CA ARG A 283 4.36 0.49 -5.27
C ARG A 283 3.43 1.69 -5.26
N PHE A 284 3.05 2.14 -4.08
CA PHE A 284 2.06 3.20 -3.89
C PHE A 284 2.74 4.54 -3.55
N THR A 285 2.23 5.61 -4.16
CA THR A 285 2.66 6.98 -3.89
C THR A 285 1.46 7.88 -3.66
N ALA A 286 1.49 8.67 -2.58
CA ALA A 286 0.49 9.70 -2.28
C ALA A 286 1.15 10.91 -1.60
N VAL A 287 1.61 11.87 -2.41
CA VAL A 287 2.30 13.07 -1.90
C VAL A 287 1.36 14.27 -2.00
N PRO A 288 1.05 14.95 -0.88
CA PRO A 288 0.31 16.20 -0.89
C PRO A 288 1.24 17.37 -1.22
N PRO A 289 0.70 18.49 -1.73
CA PRO A 289 1.39 19.77 -1.73
C PRO A 289 1.94 20.12 -0.34
N ARG A 290 3.14 20.69 -0.33
CA ARG A 290 3.86 21.06 0.89
C ARG A 290 3.32 22.38 1.45
N VAL A 291 2.20 22.32 2.19
CA VAL A 291 1.50 23.48 2.75
C VAL A 291 1.71 23.56 4.26
N GLU A 292 2.12 24.72 4.77
CA GLU A 292 2.31 24.98 6.20
C GLU A 292 0.96 25.18 6.91
N ASP A 293 0.88 24.78 8.18
CA ASP A 293 -0.29 24.91 9.05
C ASP A 293 -1.57 24.27 8.48
N PHE A 294 -1.40 23.23 7.66
CA PHE A 294 -2.49 22.53 6.98
C PHE A 294 -2.44 21.03 7.25
N GLY A 295 -3.59 20.45 7.60
CA GLY A 295 -3.66 19.05 8.06
C GLY A 295 -3.98 18.04 6.97
N THR A 296 -4.75 18.45 5.97
CA THR A 296 -5.30 17.55 4.94
C THR A 296 -5.28 18.25 3.60
N PHE A 297 -4.87 17.61 2.51
CA PHE A 297 -4.99 18.21 1.18
C PHE A 297 -5.09 17.14 0.10
N PRO A 298 -5.70 17.45 -1.06
CA PRO A 298 -5.77 16.48 -2.13
C PRO A 298 -4.40 16.02 -2.59
N VAL A 299 -4.32 14.73 -2.91
CA VAL A 299 -3.15 14.08 -3.49
C VAL A 299 -3.48 13.59 -4.88
N ARG A 300 -2.46 13.41 -5.72
CA ARG A 300 -2.57 12.50 -6.86
C ARG A 300 -1.96 11.18 -6.46
N ALA A 301 -2.75 10.37 -5.77
CA ALA A 301 -2.39 9.01 -5.42
C ALA A 301 -2.33 8.13 -6.68
N PHE A 302 -1.26 7.35 -6.80
CA PHE A 302 -1.08 6.40 -7.90
C PHE A 302 -0.28 5.19 -7.43
N ALA A 303 -0.36 4.10 -8.19
CA ALA A 303 0.49 2.94 -8.01
C ALA A 303 1.25 2.56 -9.27
N GLU A 304 2.49 2.12 -9.08
CA GLU A 304 3.31 1.46 -10.08
C GLU A 304 3.06 -0.04 -10.01
N VAL A 305 2.63 -0.63 -11.13
CA VAL A 305 2.36 -2.06 -11.25
C VAL A 305 3.30 -2.64 -12.31
N PRO A 306 3.99 -3.77 -12.04
CA PRO A 306 4.73 -4.47 -13.07
C PRO A 306 3.78 -4.88 -14.20
N ALA A 307 4.01 -4.44 -15.43
CA ALA A 307 3.19 -4.88 -16.56
C ALA A 307 3.24 -6.39 -16.67
N ALA A 308 2.08 -7.01 -16.86
CA ALA A 308 2.00 -8.43 -17.17
C ALA A 308 2.86 -8.73 -18.40
N ALA A 309 3.67 -9.80 -18.32
CA ALA A 309 4.34 -10.33 -19.50
C ALA A 309 3.24 -10.79 -20.47
N GLY A 310 3.10 -10.07 -21.58
CA GLY A 310 2.14 -10.38 -22.64
C GLY A 310 2.50 -11.63 -23.43
#